data_AF-A0A3D9EF66-F1
#
_entry.id   AF-A0A3D9EF66-F1
#
_cell.length_a   1.000
_cell.length_b   1.000
_cell.length_c   1.000
_cell.angle_alpha   90.00
_cell.angle_beta   90.00
_cell.angle_gamma   90.00
#
_symmetry.space_group_name_H-M   'P 1'
#
loop_
_entity.id
_entity.type
_entity.pdbx_description
1 polymer ?
#
loop_
_entity_poly.entity_id
_entity_poly.type
_entity_poly.pdbx_seq_one_letter_code
_entity_poly.pdbx_strand_id
1 'polypeptide(L)'
;MADVYPWQEELWARIWPRRQHPHAYLLHGPRGIGKRDLAERLAALLLCQAPQGAAACGQCKACALLRAGTHPDYCVIQPEEAEKPIRVDQIRGLVDFVSQTAQLGGRKLILLEPVEAMNLNAANALLKSLEEPSGATVLLLVSHQPSRLLPTVRSRCVQQACPVPSRAESLAWLGERLPDLEAEVRTQLLVLAGGSPLAALRLHGEDVLARRALVVEGVKRLLKRQAAPSQLAESWNAVPLPLLLDWFCEWTHGVLRQQWGGADAEAAPDMAKVLGYLAEKSAPHEVLALQEWLHTERQKVLGKANLNRVLLLESLLIRWAGLVPGR
;
A
#
# COMPACT_ATOMS: atom_id res chain seq x y z
N MET A 1 -15.32 14.92 -0.79
CA MET A 1 -14.69 14.90 -2.14
C MET A 1 -13.24 14.51 -1.90
N ALA A 2 -12.63 13.73 -2.78
CA ALA A 2 -11.24 13.35 -2.62
C ALA A 2 -10.34 14.59 -2.50
N ASP A 3 -9.51 14.63 -1.46
CA ASP A 3 -8.58 15.73 -1.17
C ASP A 3 -7.33 15.60 -2.07
N VAL A 4 -6.83 16.73 -2.57
CA VAL A 4 -5.47 16.79 -3.12
C VAL A 4 -4.53 17.04 -1.95
N TYR A 5 -3.60 16.12 -1.73
CA TYR A 5 -2.64 16.27 -0.64
C TYR A 5 -1.56 17.32 -0.98
N PRO A 6 -0.94 17.98 0.01
CA PRO A 6 0.05 19.02 -0.24
C PRO A 6 1.17 18.60 -1.20
N TRP A 7 1.70 17.38 -1.01
CA TRP A 7 2.75 16.84 -1.88
C TRP A 7 2.27 16.57 -3.32
N GLN A 8 0.97 16.51 -3.59
CA GLN A 8 0.40 16.27 -4.92
C GLN A 8 0.01 17.53 -5.67
N GLU A 9 0.08 18.71 -5.06
CA GLU A 9 -0.44 19.96 -5.64
C GLU A 9 0.23 20.31 -6.96
N GLU A 10 1.55 20.17 -7.06
CA GLU A 10 2.30 20.42 -8.29
C GLU A 10 1.88 19.47 -9.43
N LEU A 11 1.71 18.19 -9.09
CA LEU A 11 1.24 17.18 -10.06
C LEU A 11 -0.19 17.49 -10.51
N TRP A 12 -1.06 17.84 -9.57
CA TRP A 12 -2.43 18.24 -9.85
C TRP A 12 -2.47 19.45 -10.79
N ALA A 13 -1.72 20.51 -10.47
CA ALA A 13 -1.59 21.73 -11.27
C ALA A 13 -1.16 21.46 -12.71
N ARG A 14 -0.36 20.42 -12.95
CA ARG A 14 0.06 20.01 -14.30
C ARG A 14 -0.99 19.20 -15.06
N ILE A 15 -1.83 18.42 -14.37
CA ILE A 15 -2.77 17.49 -14.99
C ILE A 15 -4.14 18.13 -15.22
N TRP A 16 -4.69 18.84 -14.24
CA TRP A 16 -6.06 19.35 -14.28
C TRP A 16 -6.36 20.35 -15.42
N PRO A 17 -5.45 21.27 -15.85
CA PRO A 17 -5.81 22.31 -16.81
C PRO A 17 -5.82 21.81 -18.26
N ARG A 18 -5.49 20.54 -18.51
CA ARG A 18 -5.45 19.97 -19.86
C ARG A 18 -6.86 19.98 -20.47
N ARG A 19 -6.99 20.52 -21.69
CA ARG A 19 -8.24 20.43 -22.44
C ARG A 19 -8.47 19.03 -23.02
N GLN A 20 -7.38 18.42 -23.50
CA GLN A 20 -7.34 17.06 -24.00
C GLN A 20 -6.60 16.18 -23.01
N HIS A 21 -7.32 15.22 -22.45
CA HIS A 21 -6.76 14.21 -21.58
C HIS A 21 -6.40 12.96 -22.40
N PRO A 22 -5.24 12.34 -22.16
CA PRO A 22 -4.97 10.98 -22.60
C PRO A 22 -6.11 10.04 -22.22
N HIS A 23 -6.37 9.08 -23.09
CA HIS A 23 -7.36 8.03 -22.85
C HIS A 23 -6.93 7.07 -21.72
N ALA A 24 -5.64 7.00 -21.37
CA ALA A 24 -5.15 6.17 -20.29
C ALA A 24 -4.03 6.86 -19.50
N TYR A 25 -4.25 7.02 -18.19
CA TYR A 25 -3.26 7.46 -17.21
C TYR A 25 -2.80 6.28 -16.37
N LEU A 26 -1.49 6.16 -16.14
CA LEU A 26 -0.92 5.27 -15.14
C LEU A 26 -0.31 6.11 -14.00
N LEU A 27 -1.07 6.28 -12.91
CA LEU A 27 -0.63 6.92 -11.68
C LEU A 27 0.15 5.91 -10.85
N HIS A 28 1.46 6.13 -10.69
CA HIS A 28 2.33 5.15 -10.02
C HIS A 28 3.18 5.77 -8.90
N GLY A 29 3.53 4.94 -7.91
CA GLY A 29 4.34 5.34 -6.75
C GLY A 29 4.01 4.46 -5.54
N PRO A 30 4.72 4.58 -4.40
CA PRO A 30 4.48 3.76 -3.22
C PRO A 30 3.03 3.84 -2.71
N ARG A 31 2.55 2.76 -2.07
CA ARG A 31 1.21 2.72 -1.46
C ARG A 31 1.13 3.73 -0.31
N GLY A 32 0.00 4.43 -0.17
CA GLY A 32 -0.22 5.35 0.95
C GLY A 32 0.17 6.82 0.71
N ILE A 33 0.41 7.21 -0.55
CA ILE A 33 0.66 8.61 -0.94
C ILE A 33 -0.56 9.30 -1.58
N GLY A 34 -1.75 8.68 -1.56
CA GLY A 34 -3.00 9.33 -2.01
C GLY A 34 -3.31 9.24 -3.50
N LYS A 35 -2.75 8.25 -4.22
CA LYS A 35 -2.94 8.14 -5.68
C LYS A 35 -4.39 7.92 -6.09
N ARG A 36 -5.14 7.12 -5.31
CA ARG A 36 -6.58 6.91 -5.50
C ARG A 36 -7.33 8.23 -5.44
N ASP A 37 -7.09 9.00 -4.37
CA ASP A 37 -7.77 10.27 -4.14
C ASP A 37 -7.51 11.25 -5.29
N LEU A 38 -6.26 11.31 -5.77
CA LEU A 38 -5.92 12.10 -6.96
C LEU A 38 -6.68 11.64 -8.22
N ALA A 39 -6.81 10.32 -8.41
CA ALA A 39 -7.55 9.75 -9.54
C ALA A 39 -9.06 10.04 -9.44
N GLU A 40 -9.66 9.85 -8.27
CA GLU A 40 -11.06 10.15 -8.00
C GLU A 40 -11.35 11.65 -8.14
N ARG A 41 -10.42 12.51 -7.72
CA ARG A 41 -10.50 13.96 -7.91
C ARG A 41 -10.49 14.33 -9.40
N LEU A 42 -9.61 13.71 -10.18
CA LEU A 42 -9.60 13.89 -11.64
C LEU A 42 -10.90 13.39 -12.26
N ALA A 43 -11.38 12.20 -11.89
CA ALA A 43 -12.65 11.67 -12.38
C ALA A 43 -13.81 12.62 -12.09
N ALA A 44 -13.89 13.15 -10.86
CA ALA A 44 -14.91 14.11 -10.47
C ALA A 44 -14.85 15.40 -11.31
N LEU A 45 -13.64 15.92 -11.57
CA LEU A 45 -13.46 17.10 -12.42
C LEU A 45 -13.93 16.84 -13.85
N LEU A 46 -13.58 15.68 -14.43
CA LEU A 46 -13.86 15.35 -15.84
C LEU A 46 -15.32 14.98 -16.09
N LEU A 47 -16.03 14.47 -15.08
CA LEU A 47 -17.47 14.17 -15.13
C LEU A 47 -18.34 15.38 -14.79
N CYS A 48 -17.77 16.42 -14.16
CA CYS A 48 -18.52 17.60 -13.76
C CYS A 48 -19.01 18.41 -14.97
N GLN A 49 -20.29 18.78 -14.96
CA GLN A 49 -20.90 19.57 -16.03
C GLN A 49 -20.52 21.06 -15.99
N ALA A 50 -20.19 21.58 -14.80
CA ALA A 50 -19.82 22.98 -14.59
C ALA A 50 -18.63 23.06 -13.62
N PRO A 51 -17.42 22.65 -14.02
CA PRO A 51 -16.24 22.70 -13.15
C PRO A 51 -15.89 24.15 -12.76
N GLN A 52 -15.39 24.32 -11.54
CA GLN A 52 -14.95 25.62 -10.99
C GLN A 52 -13.43 25.59 -10.82
N GLY A 53 -12.71 26.10 -11.83
CA GLY A 53 -11.25 26.03 -11.86
C GLY A 53 -10.74 24.58 -11.78
N ALA A 54 -9.92 24.30 -10.76
CA ALA A 54 -9.33 22.98 -10.52
C ALA A 54 -10.25 22.03 -9.70
N ALA A 55 -11.56 22.28 -9.66
CA ALA A 55 -12.50 21.53 -8.85
C ALA A 55 -13.80 21.21 -9.60
N ALA A 56 -14.40 20.05 -9.28
CA ALA A 56 -15.79 19.79 -9.61
C ALA A 56 -16.70 20.72 -8.78
N CYS A 57 -17.82 21.22 -9.33
CA CYS A 57 -18.73 22.11 -8.59
C CYS A 57 -19.39 21.45 -7.38
N GLY A 58 -19.50 20.13 -7.35
CA GLY A 58 -20.17 19.40 -6.28
C GLY A 58 -21.70 19.53 -6.25
N GLN A 59 -22.32 20.29 -7.16
CA GLN A 59 -23.76 20.59 -7.10
C GLN A 59 -24.54 20.12 -8.34
N CYS A 60 -23.88 19.96 -9.50
CA CYS A 60 -24.56 19.48 -10.71
C CYS A 60 -25.05 18.03 -10.59
N LYS A 61 -25.95 17.61 -11.49
CA LYS A 61 -26.51 16.24 -11.51
C LYS A 61 -25.42 15.17 -11.53
N ALA A 62 -24.39 15.35 -12.36
CA ALA A 62 -23.26 14.42 -12.41
C ALA A 62 -22.50 14.34 -11.07
N CYS A 63 -22.23 15.47 -10.43
CA CYS A 63 -21.59 15.48 -9.10
C CYS A 63 -22.45 14.81 -8.02
N ALA A 64 -23.77 14.99 -8.06
CA ALA A 64 -24.70 14.34 -7.13
C ALA A 64 -24.71 12.81 -7.32
N LEU A 65 -24.80 12.34 -8.57
CA LEU A 65 -24.73 10.92 -8.90
C LEU A 65 -23.40 10.29 -8.53
N LEU A 66 -22.29 11.01 -8.76
CA LEU A 66 -20.95 10.54 -8.39
C LEU A 66 -20.82 10.40 -6.86
N ARG A 67 -21.32 11.38 -6.10
CA ARG A 67 -21.34 11.31 -4.62
C ARG A 67 -22.20 10.14 -4.11
N ALA A 68 -23.30 9.84 -4.79
CA ALA A 68 -24.16 8.71 -4.45
C ALA A 68 -23.58 7.35 -4.89
N GLY A 69 -22.48 7.33 -5.66
CA GLY A 69 -21.89 6.09 -6.19
C GLY A 69 -22.68 5.47 -7.34
N THR A 70 -23.61 6.20 -7.95
CA THR A 70 -24.54 5.70 -9.00
C THR A 70 -24.35 6.43 -10.33
N HIS A 71 -23.18 7.00 -10.59
CA HIS A 71 -22.92 7.69 -11.84
C HIS A 71 -22.80 6.68 -12.99
N PRO A 72 -23.66 6.76 -14.03
CA PRO A 72 -23.73 5.73 -15.07
C PRO A 72 -22.46 5.68 -15.92
N ASP A 73 -21.73 6.78 -16.04
CA ASP A 73 -20.47 6.86 -16.83
C ASP A 73 -19.20 6.76 -15.95
N TYR A 74 -19.31 6.29 -14.70
CA TYR A 74 -18.17 6.06 -13.82
C TYR A 74 -18.13 4.61 -13.34
N CYS A 75 -17.02 3.92 -13.59
CA CYS A 75 -16.82 2.54 -13.18
C CYS A 75 -15.55 2.42 -12.34
N VAL A 76 -15.64 1.72 -11.20
CA VAL A 76 -14.49 1.44 -10.33
C VAL A 76 -14.26 -0.07 -10.33
N ILE A 77 -13.09 -0.49 -10.78
CA ILE A 77 -12.64 -1.88 -10.68
C ILE A 77 -11.58 -1.98 -9.59
N GLN A 78 -11.92 -2.76 -8.57
CA GLN A 78 -11.05 -3.11 -7.47
C GLN A 78 -11.28 -4.58 -7.10
N PRO A 79 -10.32 -5.22 -6.42
CA PRO A 79 -10.52 -6.53 -5.83
C PRO A 79 -11.81 -6.60 -4.97
N GLU A 80 -12.55 -7.70 -5.08
CA GLU A 80 -13.72 -7.96 -4.20
C GLU A 80 -13.32 -7.99 -2.71
N GLU A 81 -12.10 -8.45 -2.44
CA GLU A 81 -11.46 -8.42 -1.13
C GLU A 81 -10.04 -7.89 -1.30
N ALA A 82 -9.54 -7.11 -0.34
CA ALA A 82 -8.25 -6.39 -0.43
C ALA A 82 -7.05 -7.26 -0.85
N GLU A 83 -7.15 -8.56 -0.64
CA GLU A 83 -6.08 -9.51 -0.95
C GLU A 83 -6.34 -10.29 -2.24
N LYS A 84 -7.56 -10.36 -2.78
CA LYS A 84 -7.88 -11.19 -3.97
C LYS A 84 -7.41 -10.55 -5.28
N PRO A 85 -7.03 -11.35 -6.30
CA PRO A 85 -6.74 -10.79 -7.62
C PRO A 85 -8.04 -10.27 -8.26
N ILE A 86 -7.90 -9.26 -9.11
CA ILE A 86 -9.00 -8.79 -9.98
C ILE A 86 -9.25 -9.89 -11.02
N ARG A 87 -10.50 -10.36 -11.08
CA ARG A 87 -10.91 -11.45 -11.97
C ARG A 87 -11.02 -10.96 -13.41
N VAL A 88 -10.81 -11.88 -14.36
CA VAL A 88 -10.93 -11.60 -15.80
C VAL A 88 -12.33 -11.12 -16.15
N ASP A 89 -13.37 -11.68 -15.49
CA ASP A 89 -14.76 -11.32 -15.78
C ASP A 89 -15.09 -9.88 -15.35
N GLN A 90 -14.47 -9.35 -14.28
CA GLN A 90 -14.58 -7.94 -13.91
C GLN A 90 -14.00 -7.04 -15.02
N ILE A 91 -12.88 -7.44 -15.61
CA ILE A 91 -12.27 -6.70 -16.74
C ILE A 91 -13.11 -6.82 -18.00
N ARG A 92 -13.69 -7.99 -18.30
CA ARG A 92 -14.58 -8.16 -19.47
C ARG A 92 -15.81 -7.26 -19.35
N GLY A 93 -16.44 -7.20 -18.18
CA GLY A 93 -17.54 -6.25 -17.93
C GLY A 93 -17.12 -4.79 -18.10
N LEU A 94 -15.88 -4.44 -17.74
CA LEU A 94 -15.30 -3.13 -18.04
C LEU A 94 -15.16 -2.90 -19.55
N VAL A 95 -14.68 -3.88 -20.33
CA VAL A 95 -14.56 -3.74 -21.80
C VAL A 95 -15.93 -3.48 -22.42
N ASP A 96 -16.97 -4.18 -21.97
CA ASP A 96 -18.34 -3.98 -22.45
C ASP A 96 -18.85 -2.56 -22.09
N PHE A 97 -18.59 -2.11 -20.86
CA PHE A 97 -18.88 -0.74 -20.43
C PHE A 97 -18.14 0.32 -21.27
N VAL A 98 -16.87 0.06 -21.59
CA VAL A 98 -16.05 0.92 -22.47
C VAL A 98 -16.59 0.92 -23.90
N SER A 99 -17.31 -0.10 -24.36
CA SER A 99 -17.88 -0.12 -25.72
C SER A 99 -19.19 0.66 -25.88
N GLN A 100 -19.95 0.89 -24.80
CA GLN A 100 -21.25 1.58 -24.85
C GLN A 100 -21.12 3.10 -24.99
N THR A 101 -22.13 3.80 -25.51
CA THR A 101 -22.13 5.27 -25.51
C THR A 101 -22.37 5.85 -24.11
N ALA A 102 -21.79 7.02 -23.83
CA ALA A 102 -21.99 7.69 -22.54
C ALA A 102 -23.45 8.07 -22.34
N GLN A 103 -24.04 7.70 -21.20
CA GLN A 103 -25.47 7.91 -20.94
C GLN A 103 -25.79 9.38 -20.67
N LEU A 104 -24.86 10.13 -20.06
CA LEU A 104 -25.02 11.57 -19.81
C LEU A 104 -24.37 12.45 -20.89
N GLY A 105 -23.99 11.86 -22.02
CA GLY A 105 -23.43 12.59 -23.18
C GLY A 105 -22.05 13.21 -22.95
N GLY A 106 -21.38 12.84 -21.85
CA GLY A 106 -20.07 13.36 -21.45
C GLY A 106 -18.94 12.35 -21.67
N ARG A 107 -18.00 12.34 -20.73
CA ARG A 107 -16.88 11.39 -20.70
C ARG A 107 -17.26 10.15 -19.89
N LYS A 108 -16.66 9.02 -20.23
CA LYS A 108 -16.67 7.82 -19.37
C LYS A 108 -15.36 7.69 -18.64
N LEU A 109 -15.43 7.50 -17.33
CA LEU A 109 -14.26 7.40 -16.47
C LEU A 109 -14.21 6.02 -15.83
N ILE A 110 -13.06 5.38 -15.95
CA ILE A 110 -12.82 4.07 -15.36
C ILE A 110 -11.65 4.20 -14.40
N LEU A 111 -11.85 3.91 -13.13
CA LEU A 111 -10.79 3.82 -12.13
C LEU A 111 -10.46 2.36 -11.87
N LEU A 112 -9.20 1.96 -12.01
CA LEU A 112 -8.75 0.62 -11.72
C LEU A 112 -7.62 0.67 -10.68
N GLU A 113 -7.84 0.06 -9.51
CA GLU A 113 -6.89 0.09 -8.39
C GLU A 113 -6.97 -1.18 -7.51
N PRO A 114 -5.81 -1.78 -7.13
CA PRO A 114 -4.50 -1.60 -7.74
C PRO A 114 -4.39 -2.41 -9.04
N VAL A 115 -3.75 -1.84 -10.06
CA VAL A 115 -3.68 -2.45 -11.41
C VAL A 115 -2.89 -3.76 -11.41
N GLU A 116 -1.87 -3.86 -10.58
CA GLU A 116 -1.07 -5.07 -10.41
C GLU A 116 -1.81 -6.22 -9.69
N ALA A 117 -3.03 -6.00 -9.17
CA ALA A 117 -3.86 -7.09 -8.67
C ALA A 117 -4.53 -7.89 -9.79
N MET A 118 -4.45 -7.45 -11.05
CA MET A 118 -4.91 -8.24 -12.18
C MET A 118 -4.06 -9.49 -12.37
N ASN A 119 -4.71 -10.62 -12.68
CA ASN A 119 -3.99 -11.77 -13.22
C ASN A 119 -3.60 -11.54 -14.69
N LEU A 120 -2.77 -12.43 -15.25
CA LEU A 120 -2.26 -12.31 -16.63
C LEU A 120 -3.39 -12.21 -17.67
N ASN A 121 -4.45 -13.01 -17.51
CA ASN A 121 -5.59 -13.03 -18.42
C ASN A 121 -6.38 -11.72 -18.37
N ALA A 122 -6.57 -11.15 -17.17
CA ALA A 122 -7.23 -9.86 -16.94
C ALA A 122 -6.41 -8.72 -17.55
N ALA A 123 -5.09 -8.73 -17.37
CA ALA A 123 -4.19 -7.73 -17.97
C ALA A 123 -4.22 -7.78 -19.50
N ASN A 124 -4.23 -8.97 -20.11
CA ASN A 124 -4.34 -9.14 -21.57
C ASN A 124 -5.71 -8.70 -22.10
N ALA A 125 -6.79 -8.99 -21.38
CA ALA A 125 -8.13 -8.54 -21.76
C ALA A 125 -8.25 -7.00 -21.80
N LEU A 126 -7.55 -6.30 -20.90
CA LEU A 126 -7.53 -4.84 -20.85
C LEU A 126 -6.82 -4.19 -22.05
N LEU A 127 -5.88 -4.89 -22.70
CA LEU A 127 -5.06 -4.31 -23.79
C LEU A 127 -5.92 -3.78 -24.94
N LYS A 128 -7.00 -4.49 -25.30
CA LYS A 128 -7.92 -4.05 -26.37
C LYS A 128 -8.53 -2.69 -26.07
N SER A 129 -8.95 -2.46 -24.82
CA SER A 129 -9.51 -1.17 -24.40
C SER A 129 -8.47 -0.04 -24.27
N LEU A 130 -7.20 -0.39 -24.05
CA LEU A 130 -6.10 0.57 -24.03
C LEU A 130 -5.65 0.98 -25.43
N GLU A 131 -5.77 0.09 -26.42
CA GLU A 131 -5.42 0.39 -27.82
C GLU A 131 -6.49 1.20 -28.53
N GLU A 132 -7.76 0.83 -28.36
CA GLU A 132 -8.89 1.41 -29.07
C GLU A 132 -10.00 1.82 -28.07
N PRO A 133 -9.80 2.90 -27.30
CA PRO A 133 -10.85 3.41 -26.42
C PRO A 133 -12.00 3.96 -27.26
N SER A 134 -13.23 3.51 -27.01
CA SER A 134 -14.38 4.06 -27.72
C SER A 134 -14.78 5.43 -27.14
N GLY A 135 -15.04 6.40 -28.02
CA GLY A 135 -15.53 7.73 -27.64
C GLY A 135 -14.61 8.51 -26.69
N ALA A 136 -15.21 9.34 -25.83
CA ALA A 136 -14.50 10.17 -24.86
C ALA A 136 -14.24 9.43 -23.54
N THR A 137 -13.58 8.27 -23.62
CA THR A 137 -13.27 7.41 -22.46
C THR A 137 -11.88 7.71 -21.88
N VAL A 138 -11.78 7.79 -20.55
CA VAL A 138 -10.51 7.97 -19.82
C VAL A 138 -10.37 6.87 -18.77
N LEU A 139 -9.31 6.08 -18.88
CA LEU A 139 -8.89 5.06 -17.93
C LEU A 139 -7.87 5.67 -16.96
N LEU A 140 -8.14 5.55 -15.67
CA LEU A 140 -7.28 5.94 -14.56
C LEU A 140 -6.78 4.68 -13.87
N LEU A 141 -5.56 4.29 -14.21
CA LEU A 141 -4.89 3.12 -13.66
C LEU A 141 -4.02 3.56 -12.48
N VAL A 142 -4.23 2.99 -11.30
CA VAL A 142 -3.42 3.26 -10.11
C VAL A 142 -2.55 2.04 -9.77
N SER A 143 -1.23 2.23 -9.72
CA SER A 143 -0.29 1.17 -9.40
C SER A 143 0.66 1.52 -8.26
N HIS A 144 0.78 0.62 -7.29
CA HIS A 144 1.72 0.72 -6.20
C HIS A 144 3.08 0.09 -6.54
N GLN A 145 3.09 -0.86 -7.47
CA GLN A 145 4.27 -1.60 -7.91
C GLN A 145 4.30 -1.70 -9.44
N PRO A 146 4.69 -0.62 -10.15
CA PRO A 146 4.64 -0.60 -11.61
C PRO A 146 5.54 -1.64 -12.28
N SER A 147 6.58 -2.15 -11.58
CA SER A 147 7.43 -3.23 -12.07
C SER A 147 6.72 -4.58 -12.19
N ARG A 148 5.60 -4.79 -11.49
CA ARG A 148 4.77 -6.01 -11.61
C ARG A 148 3.80 -5.97 -12.78
N LEU A 149 3.61 -4.81 -13.41
CA LEU A 149 2.73 -4.65 -14.55
C LEU A 149 3.38 -5.15 -15.83
N LEU A 150 2.56 -5.71 -16.72
CA LEU A 150 3.02 -6.08 -18.06
C LEU A 150 3.57 -4.85 -18.80
N PRO A 151 4.74 -4.97 -19.48
CA PRO A 151 5.27 -3.89 -20.30
C PRO A 151 4.27 -3.36 -21.34
N THR A 152 3.42 -4.25 -21.87
CA THR A 152 2.39 -3.93 -22.87
C THR A 152 1.29 -3.01 -22.35
N VAL A 153 0.93 -3.11 -21.06
CA VAL A 153 0.00 -2.18 -20.41
C VAL A 153 0.70 -0.84 -20.17
N ARG A 154 1.92 -0.88 -19.66
CA ARG A 154 2.70 0.33 -19.31
C ARG A 154 3.01 1.21 -20.51
N SER A 155 3.28 0.63 -21.69
CA SER A 155 3.63 1.38 -22.89
C SER A 155 2.44 2.11 -23.53
N ARG A 156 1.21 1.64 -23.27
CA ARG A 156 -0.04 2.23 -23.79
C ARG A 156 -0.64 3.29 -22.86
N CYS A 157 -0.03 3.50 -21.69
CA CYS A 157 -0.50 4.49 -20.72
C CYS A 157 0.46 5.67 -20.62
N VAL A 158 -0.10 6.86 -20.42
CA VAL A 158 0.71 8.02 -20.02
C VAL A 158 1.08 7.88 -18.55
N GLN A 159 2.34 7.56 -18.29
CA GLN A 159 2.85 7.35 -16.94
C GLN A 159 2.96 8.69 -16.21
N GLN A 160 2.43 8.74 -14.99
CA GLN A 160 2.50 9.88 -14.08
C GLN A 160 3.05 9.38 -12.75
N ALA A 161 4.31 9.72 -12.49
CA ALA A 161 4.93 9.47 -11.20
C ALA A 161 4.28 10.38 -10.16
N CYS A 162 3.62 9.77 -9.17
CA CYS A 162 3.06 10.49 -8.05
C CYS A 162 4.18 10.87 -7.08
N PRO A 163 4.26 12.15 -6.68
CA PRO A 163 5.29 12.64 -5.77
C PRO A 163 5.23 11.90 -4.44
N VAL A 164 6.39 11.57 -3.90
CA VAL A 164 6.54 10.95 -2.58
C VAL A 164 6.85 12.09 -1.60
N PRO A 165 6.03 12.29 -0.55
CA PRO A 165 6.26 13.35 0.40
C PRO A 165 7.57 13.14 1.16
N SER A 166 8.24 14.23 1.50
CA SER A 166 9.36 14.16 2.43
C SER A 166 8.89 13.73 3.82
N ARG A 167 9.85 13.30 4.67
CA ARG A 167 9.55 12.97 6.07
C ARG A 167 8.95 14.17 6.81
N ALA A 168 9.48 15.37 6.59
CA ALA A 168 9.02 16.59 7.23
C ALA A 168 7.57 16.92 6.83
N GLU A 169 7.25 16.88 5.54
CA GLU A 169 5.88 17.09 5.05
C GLU A 169 4.91 16.04 5.58
N SER A 170 5.33 14.77 5.63
CA SER A 170 4.51 13.67 6.13
C SER A 170 4.20 13.84 7.63
N LEU A 171 5.18 14.25 8.44
CA LEU A 171 4.97 14.50 9.87
C LEU A 171 4.10 15.74 10.12
N ALA A 172 4.29 16.81 9.35
CA ALA A 172 3.45 17.99 9.43
C ALA A 172 1.98 17.65 9.13
N TRP A 173 1.74 16.94 8.02
CA TRP A 173 0.39 16.50 7.64
C TRP A 173 -0.24 15.54 8.66
N LEU A 174 0.54 14.58 9.19
CA LEU A 174 0.08 13.71 10.27
C LEU A 174 -0.25 14.50 11.53
N GLY A 175 0.46 15.60 11.80
CA GLY A 175 0.19 16.43 12.96
C GLY A 175 -1.12 17.21 12.88
N GLU A 176 -1.54 17.61 11.68
CA GLU A 176 -2.85 18.21 11.45
C GLU A 176 -3.99 17.18 11.58
N ARG A 177 -3.76 15.94 11.13
CA ARG A 177 -4.79 14.88 11.13
C ARG A 177 -4.89 14.12 12.46
N LEU A 178 -3.81 14.05 13.22
CA LEU A 178 -3.71 13.38 14.52
C LEU A 178 -3.13 14.36 15.55
N PRO A 179 -3.87 15.41 15.93
CA PRO A 179 -3.39 16.43 16.86
C PRO A 179 -3.21 15.88 18.28
N ASP A 180 -3.98 14.85 18.65
CA ASP A 180 -3.98 14.26 19.99
C ASP A 180 -2.77 13.33 20.24
N LEU A 181 -1.98 13.02 19.21
CA LEU A 181 -0.82 12.13 19.33
C LEU A 181 0.48 12.91 19.51
N GLU A 182 1.30 12.41 20.43
CA GLU A 182 2.67 12.89 20.63
C GLU A 182 3.50 12.80 19.34
N ALA A 183 4.46 13.72 19.20
CA ALA A 183 5.35 13.78 18.02
C ALA A 183 6.15 12.49 17.81
N GLU A 184 6.57 11.84 18.90
CA GLU A 184 7.31 10.58 18.85
C GLU A 184 6.46 9.42 18.32
N VAL A 185 5.19 9.35 18.75
CA VAL A 185 4.23 8.34 18.28
C VAL A 185 3.94 8.51 16.78
N ARG A 186 3.75 9.75 16.32
CA ARG A 186 3.59 10.06 14.88
C ARG A 186 4.82 9.66 14.07
N THR A 187 6.01 9.88 14.63
CA THR A 187 7.27 9.45 14.00
C THR A 187 7.37 7.94 13.90
N GLN A 188 7.04 7.21 14.97
CA GLN A 188 7.03 5.76 14.97
C GLN A 188 6.04 5.20 13.94
N LEU A 189 4.82 5.73 13.87
CA LEU A 189 3.82 5.35 12.87
C LEU A 189 4.32 5.58 11.44
N LEU A 190 4.98 6.71 11.19
CA LEU A 190 5.52 7.03 9.87
C LEU A 190 6.66 6.09 9.46
N VAL A 191 7.53 5.72 10.39
CA VAL A 191 8.60 4.72 10.16
C VAL A 191 7.99 3.36 9.82
N LEU A 192 7.01 2.89 10.61
CA LEU A 192 6.30 1.63 10.35
C LEU A 192 5.54 1.64 9.02
N ALA A 193 5.10 2.82 8.57
CA ALA A 193 4.44 3.01 7.30
C ALA A 193 5.41 3.16 6.10
N GLY A 194 6.72 3.04 6.31
CA GLY A 194 7.72 3.22 5.27
C GLY A 194 7.74 4.62 4.68
N GLY A 195 7.46 5.64 5.50
CA GLY A 195 7.43 7.04 5.09
C GLY A 195 6.14 7.49 4.40
N SER A 196 5.11 6.63 4.33
CA SER A 196 3.84 6.97 3.67
C SER A 196 2.80 7.50 4.66
N PRO A 197 2.35 8.77 4.57
CA PRO A 197 1.49 9.39 5.58
C PRO A 197 0.10 8.76 5.69
N LEU A 198 -0.55 8.40 4.58
CA LEU A 198 -1.87 7.75 4.65
C LEU A 198 -1.78 6.32 5.18
N ALA A 199 -0.66 5.64 4.91
CA ALA A 199 -0.42 4.33 5.50
C ALA A 199 -0.24 4.47 7.02
N ALA A 200 0.48 5.49 7.50
CA ALA A 200 0.62 5.76 8.93
C ALA A 200 -0.74 6.05 9.61
N LEU A 201 -1.59 6.86 8.97
CA LEU A 201 -2.95 7.12 9.47
C LEU A 201 -3.79 5.82 9.56
N ARG A 202 -3.69 4.95 8.56
CA ARG A 202 -4.37 3.63 8.59
C ARG A 202 -3.82 2.74 9.70
N LEU A 203 -2.50 2.68 9.88
CA LEU A 203 -1.88 1.89 10.94
C LEU A 203 -2.31 2.37 12.33
N HIS A 204 -2.51 3.68 12.51
CA HIS A 204 -3.07 4.23 13.75
C HIS A 204 -4.49 3.70 14.00
N GLY A 205 -5.39 3.76 13.00
CA GLY A 205 -6.75 3.25 13.12
C GLY A 205 -6.86 1.72 13.31
N GLU A 206 -5.79 0.97 13.05
CA GLU A 206 -5.71 -0.48 13.23
C GLU A 206 -5.04 -0.90 14.56
N ASP A 207 -4.77 0.05 15.47
CA ASP A 207 -4.07 -0.17 16.75
C ASP A 207 -2.74 -0.91 16.62
N VAL A 208 -2.01 -0.63 15.54
CA VAL A 208 -0.79 -1.35 15.16
C VAL A 208 0.31 -1.21 16.22
N LEU A 209 0.37 -0.08 16.92
CA LEU A 209 1.34 0.13 18.00
C LEU A 209 1.06 -0.78 19.21
N ALA A 210 -0.21 -0.97 19.58
CA ALA A 210 -0.58 -1.88 20.67
C ALA A 210 -0.24 -3.34 20.30
N ARG A 211 -0.54 -3.74 19.06
CA ARG A 211 -0.15 -5.05 18.53
C ARG A 211 1.37 -5.23 18.52
N ARG A 212 2.12 -4.21 18.10
CA ARG A 212 3.58 -4.23 18.08
C ARG A 212 4.14 -4.37 19.49
N ALA A 213 3.63 -3.63 20.47
CA ALA A 213 4.04 -3.73 21.86
C ALA A 213 3.85 -5.16 22.42
N LEU A 214 2.72 -5.80 22.11
CA LEU A 214 2.43 -7.18 22.48
C LEU A 214 3.47 -8.17 21.89
N VAL A 215 3.85 -8.00 20.63
CA VAL A 215 4.85 -8.87 19.98
C VAL A 215 6.25 -8.60 20.51
N VAL A 216 6.62 -7.32 20.70
CA VAL A 216 7.90 -6.92 21.30
C VAL A 216 8.08 -7.54 22.68
N GLU A 217 7.05 -7.49 23.52
CA GLU A 217 7.11 -8.11 24.85
C GLU A 217 7.18 -9.64 24.77
N GLY A 218 6.42 -10.25 23.85
CA GLY A 218 6.51 -11.69 23.58
C GLY A 218 7.93 -12.12 23.17
N VAL A 219 8.59 -11.37 22.27
CA VAL A 219 9.98 -11.62 21.85
C VAL A 219 10.96 -11.47 23.01
N LYS A 220 10.78 -10.45 23.87
CA LYS A 220 11.61 -10.28 25.08
C LYS A 220 11.45 -11.47 26.03
N ARG A 221 10.22 -11.96 26.24
CA ARG A 221 9.94 -13.14 27.07
C ARG A 221 10.51 -14.42 26.47
N LEU A 222 10.46 -14.59 25.16
CA LEU A 222 11.07 -15.71 24.45
C LEU A 222 12.59 -15.75 24.70
N LEU A 223 13.27 -14.62 24.50
CA LEU A 223 14.72 -14.53 24.74
C LEU A 223 15.10 -14.71 26.22
N LYS A 224 14.18 -14.45 27.16
CA LYS A 224 14.37 -14.72 28.59
C LYS A 224 13.97 -16.14 29.00
N ARG A 225 13.53 -17.00 28.08
CA ARG A 225 12.97 -18.35 28.34
C ARG A 225 11.73 -18.33 29.27
N GLN A 226 10.96 -17.25 29.23
CA GLN A 226 9.74 -17.04 30.03
C GLN A 226 8.46 -17.37 29.25
N ALA A 227 8.59 -17.79 27.99
CA ALA A 227 7.48 -18.21 27.13
C ALA A 227 8.00 -19.20 26.09
N ALA A 228 7.18 -20.22 25.78
CA ALA A 228 7.46 -21.16 24.70
C ALA A 228 7.04 -20.59 23.33
N PRO A 229 7.71 -20.97 22.23
CA PRO A 229 7.31 -20.56 20.87
C PRO A 229 5.84 -20.84 20.54
N SER A 230 5.32 -22.01 20.92
CA SER A 230 3.93 -22.42 20.69
C SER A 230 2.92 -21.49 21.37
N GLN A 231 3.15 -21.17 22.65
CA GLN A 231 2.31 -20.26 23.42
C GLN A 231 2.25 -18.85 22.80
N LEU A 232 3.40 -18.35 22.31
CA LEU A 232 3.45 -17.05 21.64
C LEU A 232 2.74 -17.08 20.28
N ALA A 233 2.95 -18.15 19.49
CA ALA A 233 2.31 -18.34 18.19
C ALA A 233 0.78 -18.31 18.30
N GLU A 234 0.21 -18.95 19.33
CA GLU A 234 -1.23 -18.90 19.64
C GLU A 234 -1.67 -17.50 20.07
N SER A 235 -0.93 -16.86 20.98
CA SER A 235 -1.27 -15.52 21.49
C SER A 235 -1.30 -14.44 20.41
N TRP A 236 -0.57 -14.64 19.31
CA TRP A 236 -0.48 -13.69 18.21
C TRP A 236 -1.52 -13.93 17.11
N ASN A 237 -2.50 -14.82 17.29
CA ASN A 237 -3.45 -15.18 16.23
C ASN A 237 -4.21 -13.97 15.64
N ALA A 238 -4.52 -12.96 16.46
CA ALA A 238 -5.20 -11.74 16.04
C ALA A 238 -4.30 -10.76 15.26
N VAL A 239 -2.98 -10.95 15.28
CA VAL A 239 -2.04 -10.07 14.56
C VAL A 239 -1.91 -10.54 13.11
N PRO A 240 -2.10 -9.67 12.11
CA PRO A 240 -1.91 -10.04 10.70
C PRO A 240 -0.50 -10.61 10.43
N LEU A 241 -0.41 -11.75 9.75
CA LEU A 241 0.88 -12.38 9.38
C LEU A 241 1.82 -11.42 8.62
N PRO A 242 1.34 -10.62 7.65
CA PRO A 242 2.21 -9.67 6.95
C PRO A 242 2.90 -8.68 7.89
N LEU A 243 2.19 -8.17 8.91
CA LEU A 243 2.76 -7.23 9.89
C LEU A 243 3.84 -7.91 10.75
N LEU A 244 3.58 -9.14 11.20
CA LEU A 244 4.59 -9.92 11.95
C LEU A 244 5.86 -10.10 11.12
N LEU A 245 5.73 -10.59 9.89
CA LEU A 245 6.88 -10.82 9.00
C LEU A 245 7.60 -9.51 8.66
N ASP A 246 6.88 -8.40 8.46
CA ASP A 246 7.47 -7.08 8.21
C ASP A 246 8.29 -6.60 9.43
N TRP A 247 7.79 -6.78 10.66
CA TRP A 247 8.53 -6.42 11.88
C TRP A 247 9.78 -7.28 12.09
N PHE A 248 9.67 -8.59 11.88
CA PHE A 248 10.85 -9.46 11.99
C PHE A 248 11.88 -9.16 10.89
N CYS A 249 11.46 -8.83 9.66
CA CYS A 249 12.38 -8.33 8.62
C CYS A 249 13.08 -7.04 9.03
N GLU A 250 12.34 -6.09 9.60
CA GLU A 250 12.89 -4.82 10.12
C GLU A 250 13.92 -5.08 11.22
N TRP A 251 13.62 -5.99 12.14
CA TRP A 251 14.52 -6.32 13.25
C TRP A 251 15.78 -7.05 12.80
N THR A 252 15.69 -8.02 11.87
CA THR A 252 16.90 -8.69 11.32
C THR A 252 17.78 -7.69 10.56
N HIS A 253 17.20 -6.78 9.80
CA HIS A 253 17.94 -5.68 9.18
C HIS A 253 18.63 -4.80 10.23
N GLY A 254 17.94 -4.47 11.33
CA GLY A 254 18.51 -3.68 12.42
C GLY A 254 19.72 -4.36 13.06
N VAL A 255 19.66 -5.69 13.27
CA VAL A 255 20.79 -6.48 13.77
C VAL A 255 21.97 -6.42 12.81
N LEU A 256 21.76 -6.69 11.51
CA LEU A 256 22.84 -6.65 10.51
C LEU A 256 23.47 -5.27 10.38
N ARG A 257 22.66 -4.21 10.40
CA ARG A 257 23.18 -2.83 10.37
C ARG A 257 24.11 -2.56 11.54
N GLN A 258 23.72 -2.96 12.76
CA GLN A 258 24.57 -2.77 13.93
C GLN A 258 25.86 -3.61 13.85
N GLN A 259 25.80 -4.84 13.34
CA GLN A 259 26.99 -5.68 13.12
C GLN A 259 27.99 -5.07 12.13
N TRP A 260 27.50 -4.33 11.14
CA TRP A 260 28.34 -3.68 10.13
C TRP A 260 28.66 -2.21 10.44
N GLY A 261 28.40 -1.74 11.67
CA GLY A 261 28.75 -0.39 12.11
C GLY A 261 27.83 0.71 11.55
N GLY A 262 26.67 0.36 11.02
CA GLY A 262 25.65 1.31 10.60
C GLY A 262 24.93 1.93 11.81
N ALA A 263 25.03 3.25 11.94
CA ALA A 263 24.29 4.00 12.95
C ALA A 263 22.95 4.46 12.37
N ASP A 264 21.87 3.74 12.67
CA ASP A 264 20.51 4.22 12.46
C ASP A 264 19.64 3.81 13.65
N ALA A 265 19.58 4.70 14.64
CA ALA A 265 18.85 4.47 15.89
C ALA A 265 17.31 4.55 15.73
N GLU A 266 16.81 4.97 14.57
CA GLU A 266 15.41 5.35 14.40
C GLU A 266 14.48 4.21 13.94
N ALA A 267 15.01 3.13 13.37
CA ALA A 267 14.17 2.10 12.73
C ALA A 267 13.32 1.29 13.74
N ALA A 268 13.79 1.10 14.99
CA ALA A 268 13.03 0.34 15.99
C ALA A 268 13.48 0.70 17.43
N PRO A 269 13.11 1.90 17.95
CA PRO A 269 13.54 2.35 19.27
C PRO A 269 13.07 1.39 20.39
N ASP A 270 11.89 0.79 20.21
CA ASP A 270 11.28 -0.19 21.13
C ASP A 270 12.06 -1.51 21.28
N MET A 271 12.86 -1.84 20.26
CA MET A 271 13.69 -3.04 20.19
C MET A 271 15.19 -2.75 20.29
N ALA A 272 15.63 -1.49 20.35
CA ALA A 272 17.04 -1.09 20.25
C ALA A 272 18.00 -1.91 21.13
N LYS A 273 17.65 -2.13 22.41
CA LYS A 273 18.45 -2.96 23.35
C LYS A 273 18.50 -4.44 22.95
N VAL A 274 17.38 -4.98 22.46
CA VAL A 274 17.29 -6.38 22.01
C VAL A 274 18.11 -6.57 20.74
N LEU A 275 18.00 -5.64 19.79
CA LEU A 275 18.78 -5.70 18.54
C LEU A 275 20.28 -5.58 18.83
N GLY A 276 20.69 -4.69 19.74
CA GLY A 276 22.08 -4.58 20.22
C GLY A 276 22.61 -5.88 20.80
N TYR A 277 21.83 -6.48 21.70
CA TYR A 277 22.19 -7.78 22.27
C TYR A 277 22.30 -8.88 21.21
N LEU A 278 21.38 -8.94 20.24
CA LEU A 278 21.44 -9.92 19.16
C LEU A 278 22.61 -9.66 18.20
N ALA A 279 22.93 -8.40 17.91
CA ALA A 279 24.06 -8.03 17.06
C ALA A 279 25.40 -8.49 17.66
N GLU A 280 25.57 -8.37 18.98
CA GLU A 280 26.77 -8.84 19.68
C GLU A 280 26.88 -10.37 19.78
N LYS A 281 25.74 -11.09 19.81
CA LYS A 281 25.72 -12.54 20.09
C LYS A 281 25.58 -13.42 18.86
N SER A 282 24.88 -12.97 17.82
CA SER A 282 24.62 -13.76 16.63
C SER A 282 25.74 -13.66 15.60
N ALA A 283 25.93 -14.70 14.79
CA ALA A 283 26.82 -14.61 13.64
C ALA A 283 26.08 -13.98 12.44
N PRO A 284 26.70 -13.09 11.63
CA PRO A 284 26.02 -12.42 10.52
C PRO A 284 25.38 -13.38 9.50
N HIS A 285 25.98 -14.55 9.26
CA HIS A 285 25.44 -15.54 8.34
C HIS A 285 24.14 -16.20 8.84
N GLU A 286 23.97 -16.34 10.15
CA GLU A 286 22.73 -16.88 10.75
C GLU A 286 21.58 -15.86 10.61
N VAL A 287 21.88 -14.57 10.83
CA VAL A 287 20.91 -13.49 10.66
C VAL A 287 20.51 -13.35 9.19
N LEU A 288 21.46 -13.45 8.26
CA LEU A 288 21.19 -13.46 6.82
C LEU A 288 20.33 -14.67 6.41
N ALA A 289 20.61 -15.87 6.93
CA ALA A 289 19.81 -17.06 6.65
C ALA A 289 18.37 -16.92 7.17
N LEU A 290 18.18 -16.33 8.35
CA LEU A 290 16.84 -16.01 8.87
C LEU A 290 16.15 -14.97 7.98
N GLN A 291 16.86 -13.95 7.53
CA GLN A 291 16.30 -12.93 6.66
C GLN A 291 15.86 -13.49 5.30
N GLU A 292 16.65 -14.36 4.68
CA GLU A 292 16.28 -15.03 3.43
C GLU A 292 15.02 -15.90 3.61
N TRP A 293 14.95 -16.63 4.72
CA TRP A 293 13.77 -17.40 5.09
C TRP A 293 12.55 -16.51 5.29
N LEU A 294 12.67 -15.40 6.03
CA LEU A 294 11.61 -14.41 6.23
C LEU A 294 11.09 -13.85 4.89
N HIS A 295 11.98 -13.50 3.97
CA HIS A 295 11.58 -13.01 2.65
C HIS A 295 10.83 -14.05 1.84
N THR A 296 11.26 -15.32 1.89
CA THR A 296 10.60 -16.43 1.20
C THR A 296 9.21 -16.70 1.78
N GLU A 297 9.08 -16.79 3.11
CA GLU A 297 7.78 -17.00 3.76
C GLU A 297 6.85 -15.82 3.55
N ARG A 298 7.37 -14.58 3.58
CA ARG A 298 6.62 -13.39 3.23
C ARG A 298 6.10 -13.44 1.79
N GLN A 299 6.91 -13.88 0.83
CA GLN A 299 6.45 -14.06 -0.54
C GLN A 299 5.34 -15.11 -0.64
N LYS A 300 5.44 -16.23 0.10
CA LYS A 300 4.39 -17.27 0.14
C LYS A 300 3.10 -16.74 0.77
N VAL A 301 3.18 -15.99 1.86
CA VAL A 301 2.01 -15.36 2.51
C VAL A 301 1.36 -14.35 1.56
N LEU A 302 2.14 -13.49 0.91
CA LEU A 302 1.62 -12.53 -0.08
C LEU A 302 1.12 -13.21 -1.35
N GLY A 303 1.71 -14.34 -1.73
CA GLY A 303 1.28 -15.20 -2.83
C GLY A 303 0.15 -16.16 -2.49
N LYS A 304 -0.39 -16.09 -1.26
CA LYS A 304 -1.50 -16.91 -0.76
C LYS A 304 -1.27 -18.42 -0.80
N ALA A 305 -0.05 -18.86 -0.54
CA ALA A 305 0.18 -20.27 -0.25
C ALA A 305 -0.66 -20.68 0.98
N ASN A 306 -1.24 -21.88 0.95
CA ASN A 306 -1.97 -22.42 2.09
C ASN A 306 -0.95 -22.85 3.16
N LEU A 307 -0.67 -21.97 4.11
CA LEU A 307 0.31 -22.17 5.18
C LEU A 307 -0.40 -22.39 6.51
N ASN A 308 0.09 -23.36 7.29
CA ASN A 308 -0.32 -23.46 8.69
C ASN A 308 0.30 -22.31 9.49
N ARG A 309 -0.55 -21.38 9.92
CA ARG A 309 -0.15 -20.17 10.65
C ARG A 309 0.67 -20.47 11.90
N VAL A 310 0.21 -21.41 12.74
CA VAL A 310 0.87 -21.73 14.02
C VAL A 310 2.27 -22.28 13.75
N LEU A 311 2.37 -23.25 12.83
CA LEU A 311 3.65 -23.85 12.46
C LEU A 311 4.65 -22.83 11.88
N LEU A 312 4.16 -21.89 11.07
CA LEU A 312 4.97 -20.81 10.52
C LEU A 312 5.53 -19.91 11.62
N LEU A 313 4.68 -19.50 12.57
CA LEU A 313 5.10 -18.64 13.69
C LEU A 313 6.03 -19.37 14.66
N GLU A 314 5.79 -20.64 14.96
CA GLU A 314 6.70 -21.46 15.75
C GLU A 314 8.08 -21.56 15.08
N SER A 315 8.09 -21.85 13.78
CA SER A 315 9.34 -21.92 12.99
C SER A 315 10.11 -20.60 13.02
N LEU A 316 9.41 -19.48 12.88
CA LEU A 316 9.99 -18.14 13.00
C LEU A 316 10.61 -17.92 14.38
N LEU A 317 9.86 -18.21 15.44
CA LEU A 317 10.28 -17.96 16.82
C LEU A 317 11.45 -18.85 17.24
N ILE A 318 11.47 -20.12 16.81
CA ILE A 318 12.59 -21.03 17.04
C ILE A 318 13.86 -20.49 16.36
N ARG A 319 13.78 -20.11 15.09
CA ARG A 319 14.93 -19.54 14.35
C ARG A 319 15.42 -18.25 14.98
N TRP A 320 14.49 -17.38 15.41
CA TRP A 320 14.83 -16.13 16.10
C TRP A 320 15.54 -16.38 17.43
N ALA A 321 15.04 -17.31 18.25
CA ALA A 321 15.66 -17.68 19.52
C ALA A 321 17.05 -18.33 19.33
N GLY A 322 17.21 -19.09 18.24
CA GLY A 322 18.47 -19.74 17.85
C GLY A 322 19.59 -18.79 17.46
N LEU A 323 19.32 -17.50 17.22
CA LEU A 323 20.36 -16.48 16.95
C LEU A 323 21.29 -16.22 18.15
N VAL A 324 20.93 -16.69 19.35
CA VAL A 324 21.78 -16.53 20.54
C VAL A 324 22.52 -17.85 20.79
N PRO A 325 23.86 -17.89 20.68
CA PRO A 325 24.62 -19.12 20.84
C PRO A 325 24.46 -19.75 22.24
N GLY A 326 24.41 -21.09 22.28
CA GLY A 326 24.28 -21.86 23.52
C GLY A 326 22.87 -21.85 24.12
N ARG A 327 21.84 -21.55 23.31
CA ARG A 327 20.45 -21.49 23.74
C ARG A 327 19.51 -22.46 23.08
#